data_AF-A0A0J9V987-F1
#
_entry.id   AF-A0A0J9V987-F1
#
_cell.length_a   1.000
_cell.length_b   1.000
_cell.length_c   1.000
_cell.angle_alpha   90.00
_cell.angle_beta   90.00
_cell.angle_gamma   90.00
#
_symmetry.space_group_name_H-M   'P 1'
#
loop_
_entity.id
_entity.type
_entity.pdbx_description
1 polymer ?
#
loop_
_entity_poly.entity_id
_entity_poly.type
_entity_poly.pdbx_seq_one_letter_code
_entity_poly.pdbx_strand_id
1 'polypeptide(L)'
;MTANDEGRGSSGLLGCLPAEVLNQVLYQLHNIDLKTLRQTCTYIKDATHLRLNRLFLSPNFRDIEVFRAVADHETFRFQVTEIIYDDARFDPAHEMEWPSWYDQEDDIGEVTGVPEWYRHVYRQNRGMIRRYKPHHSQVKEAFEHLLSPAEAFKHFKKLWQEQQETIATNGDADALRYGLLRFPNLRRMVVSPAAHGKPGLPLYLTPTIRSLPRGLLYPIERGWPLTKMHSNFPEARDWDRSEKDRWRGYCLVSRIIAQHLRENPESKLADLAIDTNQLRTGISCRMFDDAENSEIKDLNTILSHPGFAGLDLSLHCGNQCNMNWCSFRSNHLRNTLSIATDIQHFSLFTNVVYVDDFDDSDDSDGEEGDHFIPLHSIFPVNDWHQLRHFGLSRFIVKKDDVIKFLRALPPTLESVELSFFIFMPDSGDYHSLVHDMHEKLGWRERDAENQPKIVVRVDVRFAKVHGAVMMDVSREVTSFMYQNGENPFEQDEGCVEDPYIPQSDTPQGNGRLLDAFDPRFEKLMSAGL
;
A
#
# COMPACT_ATOMS: atom_id res chain seq x y z
N MET A 1 -3.07 16.70 -64.08
CA MET A 1 -4.49 16.67 -63.66
C MET A 1 -4.58 15.79 -62.42
N THR A 2 -4.03 16.21 -61.28
CA THR A 2 -4.70 17.00 -60.22
C THR A 2 -6.10 16.50 -59.90
N ALA A 3 -6.18 15.62 -58.90
CA ALA A 3 -7.39 15.35 -58.13
C ALA A 3 -7.00 15.03 -56.67
N ASN A 4 -7.19 16.07 -55.85
CA ASN A 4 -7.53 16.08 -54.43
C ASN A 4 -6.51 15.58 -53.40
N ASP A 5 -5.53 16.45 -53.15
CA ASP A 5 -4.86 16.63 -51.85
C ASP A 5 -5.67 17.63 -50.99
N GLU A 6 -6.95 17.34 -50.76
CA GLU A 6 -7.86 18.16 -49.93
C GLU A 6 -8.20 17.40 -48.64
N GLY A 7 -7.22 17.37 -47.73
CA GLY A 7 -7.41 16.85 -46.37
C GLY A 7 -6.40 17.35 -45.34
N ARG A 8 -5.28 17.92 -45.77
CA ARG A 8 -4.19 18.43 -44.89
C ARG A 8 -4.43 19.83 -44.31
N GLY A 9 -5.61 20.40 -44.53
CA GLY A 9 -5.93 21.81 -44.23
C GLY A 9 -6.18 22.19 -42.76
N SER A 10 -5.89 21.33 -41.78
CA SER A 10 -5.88 21.75 -40.36
C SER A 10 -4.90 20.99 -39.47
N SER A 11 -3.83 20.42 -40.04
CA SER A 11 -2.78 19.80 -39.23
C SER A 11 -1.82 20.89 -38.75
N GLY A 12 -2.00 21.38 -37.51
CA GLY A 12 -1.04 22.30 -36.88
C GLY A 12 0.40 21.75 -36.87
N LEU A 13 1.38 22.57 -36.46
CA LEU A 13 2.83 22.30 -36.45
C LEU A 13 3.26 20.86 -36.09
N LEU A 14 2.52 20.16 -35.22
CA LEU A 14 2.75 18.77 -34.82
C LEU A 14 2.56 17.75 -35.96
N GLY A 15 1.68 18.00 -36.93
CA GLY A 15 1.46 17.14 -38.09
C GLY A 15 2.57 17.21 -39.15
N CYS A 16 3.53 18.12 -38.97
CA CYS A 16 4.70 18.25 -39.83
C CYS A 16 5.94 17.55 -39.26
N LEU A 17 5.88 17.00 -38.05
CA LEU A 17 7.00 16.26 -37.45
C LEU A 17 7.12 14.87 -38.08
N PRO A 18 8.35 14.34 -38.29
CA PRO A 18 8.56 12.94 -38.61
C PRO A 18 7.91 12.03 -37.56
N ALA A 19 7.37 10.89 -37.99
CA ALA A 19 6.62 9.97 -37.12
C ALA A 19 7.45 9.50 -35.92
N GLU A 20 8.76 9.32 -36.09
CA GLU A 20 9.70 8.93 -35.05
C GLU A 20 9.84 10.01 -33.97
N VAL A 21 9.94 11.28 -34.38
CA VAL A 21 10.05 12.43 -33.47
C VAL A 21 8.74 12.62 -32.73
N LEU A 22 7.60 12.53 -33.44
CA LEU A 22 6.29 12.61 -32.83
C LEU A 22 6.09 11.48 -31.80
N ASN A 23 6.45 10.24 -32.14
CA ASN A 23 6.38 9.11 -31.22
C ASN A 23 7.26 9.29 -29.99
N GLN A 24 8.48 9.82 -30.12
CA GLN A 24 9.33 10.11 -28.96
C GLN A 24 8.72 11.17 -28.05
N VAL A 25 8.16 12.24 -28.62
CA VAL A 25 7.47 13.28 -27.84
C VAL A 25 6.29 12.68 -27.10
N LEU A 26 5.42 11.95 -27.79
CA LEU A 26 4.26 11.28 -27.19
C LEU A 26 4.68 10.25 -26.14
N TYR A 27 5.83 9.60 -26.32
CA TYR A 27 6.34 8.62 -25.37
C TYR A 27 6.72 9.26 -24.01
N GLN A 28 7.08 10.54 -23.98
CA GLN A 28 7.42 11.25 -22.74
C GLN A 28 6.19 11.76 -21.98
N LEU A 29 5.01 11.75 -22.59
CA LEU A 29 3.81 12.32 -21.99
C LEU A 29 3.08 11.35 -21.07
N HIS A 30 2.47 11.90 -20.02
CA HIS A 30 1.57 11.14 -19.17
C HIS A 30 0.25 10.87 -19.89
N ASN A 31 -0.44 9.80 -19.48
CA ASN A 31 -1.73 9.42 -20.07
C ASN A 31 -2.79 10.54 -20.02
N ILE A 32 -2.71 11.45 -19.05
CA ILE A 32 -3.63 12.59 -18.97
C ILE A 32 -3.40 13.55 -20.14
N ASP A 33 -2.15 13.89 -20.43
CA ASP A 33 -1.76 14.76 -21.54
C ASP A 33 -2.04 14.08 -22.87
N LEU A 34 -1.77 12.77 -22.98
CA LEU A 34 -2.12 11.98 -24.16
C LEU A 34 -3.63 12.00 -24.41
N LYS A 35 -4.47 11.88 -23.38
CA LYS A 35 -5.93 11.98 -23.52
C LYS A 35 -6.37 13.37 -23.98
N THR A 36 -5.78 14.43 -23.45
CA THR A 36 -6.07 15.80 -23.87
C THR A 36 -5.63 16.03 -25.31
N LEU A 37 -4.43 15.58 -25.69
CA LEU A 37 -3.91 15.69 -27.05
C LEU A 37 -4.79 14.96 -28.07
N ARG A 38 -5.30 13.77 -27.72
CA ARG A 38 -6.26 13.01 -28.54
C ARG A 38 -7.53 13.79 -28.88
N GLN A 39 -7.91 14.76 -28.06
CA GLN A 39 -9.10 15.58 -28.29
C GLN A 39 -8.84 16.74 -29.26
N THR A 40 -7.58 17.05 -29.56
CA THR A 40 -7.22 18.23 -30.38
C THR A 40 -7.46 18.03 -31.88
N CYS A 41 -7.11 16.87 -32.45
CA CYS A 41 -7.39 16.53 -33.84
C CYS A 41 -7.33 15.02 -34.10
N THR A 42 -7.93 14.58 -35.21
CA THR A 42 -7.98 13.17 -35.63
C THR A 42 -6.59 12.59 -35.89
N TYR A 43 -5.69 13.35 -36.53
CA TYR A 43 -4.32 12.90 -36.77
C TYR A 43 -3.59 12.55 -35.47
N ILE A 44 -3.62 13.43 -34.47
CA ILE A 44 -3.00 13.19 -33.16
C ILE A 44 -3.72 12.06 -32.44
N LYS A 45 -5.05 11.95 -32.55
CA LYS A 45 -5.82 10.84 -32.00
C LYS A 45 -5.37 9.49 -32.55
N ASP A 46 -5.07 9.40 -33.83
CA ASP A 46 -4.66 8.14 -34.47
C ASP A 46 -3.17 7.84 -34.23
N ALA A 47 -2.33 8.88 -34.08
CA ALA A 47 -0.90 8.75 -33.79
C ALA A 47 -0.58 8.51 -32.30
N THR A 48 -1.52 8.76 -31.38
CA THR A 48 -1.31 8.59 -29.94
C THR A 48 -1.82 7.26 -29.44
N HIS A 49 -0.95 6.50 -28.77
CA HIS A 49 -1.34 5.27 -28.09
C HIS A 49 -1.44 5.52 -26.58
N LEU A 50 -2.63 5.31 -26.01
CA LEU A 50 -2.80 5.30 -24.56
C LEU A 50 -2.11 4.07 -23.97
N ARG A 51 -1.51 4.23 -22.80
CA ARG A 51 -0.79 3.17 -22.09
C ARG A 51 -1.64 2.65 -20.95
N LEU A 52 -2.31 1.53 -21.13
CA LEU A 52 -3.20 0.97 -20.11
C LEU A 52 -2.57 -0.26 -19.45
N ASN A 53 -1.41 -0.08 -18.83
CA ASN A 53 -0.66 -1.16 -18.17
C ASN A 53 -1.31 -1.58 -16.84
N ARG A 54 -1.96 -0.63 -16.17
CA ARG A 54 -2.61 -0.80 -14.88
C ARG A 54 -4.10 -0.59 -15.01
N LEU A 55 -4.89 -1.55 -14.54
CA LEU A 55 -6.34 -1.48 -14.50
C LEU A 55 -6.83 -1.54 -13.04
N PHE A 56 -7.96 -0.89 -12.78
CA PHE A 56 -8.56 -0.84 -11.46
C PHE A 56 -9.86 -1.62 -11.47
N LEU A 57 -10.10 -2.38 -10.41
CA LEU A 57 -11.35 -3.08 -10.15
C LEU A 57 -11.76 -2.83 -8.71
N SER A 58 -13.05 -2.64 -8.47
CA SER A 58 -13.63 -2.56 -7.14
C SER A 58 -15.09 -3.00 -7.22
N PRO A 59 -15.79 -3.12 -6.08
CA PRO A 59 -17.23 -3.34 -6.09
C PRO A 59 -18.05 -2.11 -6.55
N ASN A 60 -17.43 -1.06 -7.07
CA ASN A 60 -18.16 0.07 -7.65
C ASN A 60 -18.49 -0.18 -9.13
N PHE A 61 -19.73 0.08 -9.51
CA PHE A 61 -20.25 -0.20 -10.87
C PHE A 61 -19.39 0.39 -12.00
N ARG A 62 -18.90 1.62 -11.83
CA ARG A 62 -18.10 2.31 -12.86
C ARG A 62 -16.74 1.66 -13.08
N ASP A 63 -16.12 1.11 -12.03
CA ASP A 63 -14.85 0.39 -12.16
C ASP A 63 -15.07 -0.91 -12.94
N ILE A 64 -16.15 -1.65 -12.66
CA ILE A 64 -16.52 -2.87 -13.40
C ILE A 64 -16.80 -2.58 -14.88
N GLU A 65 -17.57 -1.54 -15.18
CA GLU A 65 -17.92 -1.16 -16.56
C GLU A 65 -16.65 -0.88 -17.38
N VAL A 66 -15.75 -0.05 -16.85
CA VAL A 66 -14.49 0.27 -17.52
C VAL A 66 -13.58 -0.95 -17.60
N PHE A 67 -13.52 -1.77 -16.55
CA PHE A 67 -12.72 -2.99 -16.53
C PHE A 67 -13.15 -3.95 -17.65
N ARG A 68 -14.46 -4.20 -17.80
CA ARG A 68 -15.00 -5.05 -18.86
C ARG A 68 -14.79 -4.44 -20.25
N ALA A 69 -14.99 -3.13 -20.39
CA ALA A 69 -14.75 -2.44 -21.64
C ALA A 69 -13.28 -2.57 -22.10
N VAL A 70 -12.31 -2.54 -21.18
CA VAL A 70 -10.90 -2.78 -21.49
C VAL A 70 -10.64 -4.25 -21.83
N ALA A 71 -11.26 -5.19 -21.13
CA ALA A 71 -11.16 -6.63 -21.44
C ALA A 71 -11.68 -6.98 -22.84
N ASP A 72 -12.75 -6.31 -23.29
CA ASP A 72 -13.34 -6.47 -24.62
C ASP A 72 -12.60 -5.69 -25.71
N HIS A 73 -11.73 -4.76 -25.34
CA HIS A 73 -11.02 -3.92 -26.29
C HIS A 73 -9.92 -4.70 -27.02
N GLU A 74 -9.94 -4.65 -28.36
CA GLU A 74 -9.06 -5.46 -29.22
C GLU A 74 -7.56 -5.20 -28.96
N THR A 75 -7.17 -3.96 -28.66
CA THR A 75 -5.76 -3.61 -28.43
C THR A 75 -5.39 -3.45 -26.95
N PHE A 76 -6.19 -2.76 -26.14
CA PHE A 76 -5.82 -2.42 -24.77
C PHE A 76 -5.72 -3.62 -23.82
N ARG A 77 -6.51 -4.68 -24.03
CA ARG A 77 -6.41 -5.90 -23.20
C ARG A 77 -5.02 -6.53 -23.19
N PHE A 78 -4.26 -6.36 -24.27
CA PHE A 78 -2.89 -6.90 -24.38
C PHE A 78 -1.86 -6.03 -23.66
N GLN A 79 -2.18 -4.80 -23.29
CA GLN A 79 -1.28 -3.91 -22.57
C GLN A 79 -1.37 -4.07 -21.05
N VAL A 80 -2.48 -4.62 -20.54
CA VAL A 80 -2.70 -4.77 -19.09
C VAL A 80 -1.70 -5.78 -18.52
N THR A 81 -0.83 -5.30 -17.63
CA THR A 81 0.17 -6.09 -16.89
C THR A 81 -0.10 -6.14 -15.40
N GLU A 82 -0.93 -5.23 -14.88
CA GLU A 82 -1.22 -5.10 -13.46
C GLU A 82 -2.71 -4.80 -13.24
N ILE A 83 -3.32 -5.50 -12.29
CA ILE A 83 -4.65 -5.19 -11.77
C ILE A 83 -4.52 -4.76 -10.32
N ILE A 84 -5.15 -3.65 -9.98
CA ILE A 84 -5.34 -3.21 -8.60
C ILE A 84 -6.81 -3.39 -8.24
N TYR A 85 -7.06 -4.32 -7.33
CA TYR A 85 -8.35 -4.50 -6.69
C TYR A 85 -8.42 -3.61 -5.45
N ASP A 86 -9.33 -2.64 -5.49
CA ASP A 86 -9.65 -1.78 -4.36
C ASP A 86 -10.70 -2.46 -3.48
N ASP A 87 -10.27 -2.87 -2.28
CA ASP A 87 -11.13 -3.51 -1.27
C ASP A 87 -11.70 -2.50 -0.26
N ALA A 88 -11.55 -1.19 -0.52
CA ALA A 88 -12.23 -0.18 0.26
C ALA A 88 -13.74 -0.33 0.09
N ARG A 89 -14.42 -0.59 1.21
CA ARG A 89 -15.87 -0.70 1.28
C ARG A 89 -16.40 0.30 2.28
N PHE A 90 -17.57 0.80 1.96
CA PHE A 90 -18.34 1.71 2.79
C PHE A 90 -19.16 0.89 3.80
N ASP A 91 -18.78 0.97 5.07
CA ASP A 91 -19.29 0.18 6.17
C ASP A 91 -20.65 0.74 6.67
N PRO A 92 -21.73 -0.06 6.67
CA PRO A 92 -23.00 0.32 7.28
C PRO A 92 -22.92 0.53 8.80
N ALA A 93 -21.90 0.02 9.49
CA ALA A 93 -21.74 0.14 10.94
C ALA A 93 -21.56 1.59 11.43
N HIS A 94 -21.31 2.55 10.53
CA HIS A 94 -21.37 3.99 10.85
C HIS A 94 -22.76 4.45 11.33
N GLU A 95 -23.81 3.62 11.19
CA GLU A 95 -25.11 3.87 11.82
C GLU A 95 -25.12 3.68 13.34
N MET A 96 -24.09 3.10 13.97
CA MET A 96 -24.04 2.88 15.42
C MET A 96 -22.87 3.59 16.11
N GLU A 97 -23.25 4.50 17.01
CA GLU A 97 -22.47 5.03 18.15
C GLU A 97 -21.31 6.00 17.84
N TRP A 98 -21.68 7.25 17.52
CA TRP A 98 -20.81 8.39 17.79
C TRP A 98 -21.38 9.19 18.98
N PRO A 99 -20.65 9.30 20.11
CA PRO A 99 -21.10 10.08 21.25
C PRO A 99 -21.32 11.55 20.86
N SER A 100 -22.45 12.13 21.28
CA SER A 100 -22.92 13.48 20.90
C SER A 100 -22.09 14.65 21.46
N TRP A 101 -20.87 14.40 21.96
CA TRP A 101 -20.08 15.39 22.71
C TRP A 101 -19.16 16.26 21.84
N TYR A 102 -19.24 16.17 20.50
CA TYR A 102 -18.55 17.08 19.57
C TYR A 102 -19.52 18.10 18.96
N ASP A 103 -20.19 18.86 19.82
CA ASP A 103 -20.87 20.11 19.42
C ASP A 103 -19.80 21.19 19.16
N GLN A 104 -19.16 21.13 17.98
CA GLN A 104 -18.59 22.33 17.38
C GLN A 104 -19.58 22.83 16.33
N GLU A 105 -20.23 23.94 16.67
CA GLU A 105 -21.11 24.76 15.83
C GLU A 105 -20.35 25.43 14.67
N ASP A 106 -19.58 24.68 13.90
CA ASP A 106 -19.12 25.16 12.60
C ASP A 106 -20.30 25.07 11.63
N ASP A 107 -20.75 26.22 11.11
CA ASP A 107 -21.72 26.25 10.01
C ASP A 107 -21.13 25.52 8.78
N ILE A 108 -21.72 24.35 8.52
CA ILE A 108 -21.39 23.50 7.36
C ILE A 108 -22.43 23.65 6.24
N GLY A 109 -23.42 24.54 6.38
CA GLY A 109 -24.48 24.77 5.42
C GLY A 109 -25.69 23.85 5.60
N GLU A 110 -26.36 23.51 4.50
CA GLU A 110 -27.60 22.72 4.52
C GLU A 110 -27.36 21.26 4.95
N VAL A 111 -27.98 20.87 6.06
CA VAL A 111 -27.85 19.54 6.68
C VAL A 111 -29.17 18.76 6.76
N THR A 112 -30.22 19.25 6.11
CA THR A 112 -31.54 18.61 6.07
C THR A 112 -31.43 17.20 5.48
N GLY A 113 -31.86 16.19 6.22
CA GLY A 113 -31.80 14.78 5.78
C GLY A 113 -30.40 14.15 5.83
N VAL A 114 -29.40 14.82 6.39
CA VAL A 114 -28.03 14.31 6.55
C VAL A 114 -27.86 13.73 7.96
N PRO A 115 -27.47 12.45 8.11
CA PRO A 115 -27.16 11.84 9.41
C PRO A 115 -26.00 12.53 10.13
N GLU A 116 -26.01 12.54 11.46
CA GLU A 116 -24.98 13.24 12.25
C GLU A 116 -23.57 12.68 12.03
N TRP A 117 -23.44 11.35 11.90
CA TRP A 117 -22.15 10.71 11.60
C TRP A 117 -21.54 11.24 10.29
N TYR A 118 -22.37 11.51 9.27
CA TYR A 118 -21.90 12.03 7.99
C TYR A 118 -21.47 13.49 8.11
N ARG A 119 -22.20 14.28 8.91
CA ARG A 119 -21.82 15.67 9.20
C ARG A 119 -20.45 15.72 9.88
N HIS A 120 -20.16 14.78 10.78
CA HIS A 120 -18.85 14.66 11.41
C HIS A 120 -17.74 14.38 10.39
N VAL A 121 -17.91 13.36 9.53
CA VAL A 121 -16.97 13.03 8.44
C VAL A 121 -16.75 14.24 7.52
N TYR A 122 -17.84 14.93 7.17
CA TYR A 122 -17.78 16.12 6.33
C TYR A 122 -16.94 17.24 6.97
N ARG A 123 -17.16 17.54 8.26
CA ARG A 123 -16.35 18.51 9.03
C ARG A 123 -14.88 18.12 9.06
N GLN A 124 -14.57 16.87 9.36
CA GLN A 124 -13.19 16.38 9.41
C GLN A 124 -12.47 16.51 8.07
N ASN A 125 -13.10 16.06 6.98
CA ASN A 125 -12.52 16.12 5.64
C ASN A 125 -12.33 17.56 5.17
N ARG A 126 -13.32 18.43 5.41
CA ARG A 126 -13.21 19.88 5.16
C ARG A 126 -12.05 20.50 5.93
N GLY A 127 -11.90 20.14 7.21
CA GLY A 127 -10.79 20.56 8.06
C GLY A 127 -9.43 20.10 7.54
N MET A 128 -9.34 18.88 7.02
CA MET A 128 -8.10 18.35 6.43
C MET A 128 -7.71 19.13 5.17
N ILE A 129 -8.65 19.38 4.24
CA ILE A 129 -8.37 20.12 3.01
C ILE A 129 -7.92 21.56 3.29
N ARG A 130 -8.53 22.22 4.28
CA ARG A 130 -8.11 23.56 4.72
C ARG A 130 -6.65 23.59 5.18
N ARG A 131 -6.15 22.50 5.76
CA ARG A 131 -4.77 22.36 6.26
C ARG A 131 -3.75 22.00 5.18
N TYR A 132 -4.19 21.66 3.96
CA TYR A 132 -3.28 21.36 2.86
C TYR A 132 -2.35 22.53 2.54
N LYS A 133 -1.15 22.21 2.06
CA LYS A 133 -0.10 23.18 1.80
C LYS A 133 -0.30 23.84 0.43
N PRO A 134 0.42 24.94 0.11
CA PRO A 134 0.27 25.63 -1.17
C PRO A 134 0.53 24.76 -2.41
N HIS A 135 1.39 23.74 -2.32
CA HIS A 135 1.64 22.80 -3.42
C HIS A 135 0.45 21.87 -3.73
N HIS A 136 -0.60 21.89 -2.90
CA HIS A 136 -1.90 21.28 -3.18
C HIS A 136 -2.91 22.25 -3.78
N SER A 137 -2.46 23.29 -4.48
CA SER A 137 -3.32 24.32 -5.07
C SER A 137 -4.47 23.72 -5.89
N GLN A 138 -4.21 22.70 -6.71
CA GLN A 138 -5.24 21.99 -7.49
C GLN A 138 -6.32 21.34 -6.62
N VAL A 139 -5.95 20.80 -5.46
CA VAL A 139 -6.92 20.23 -4.51
C VAL A 139 -7.69 21.35 -3.85
N LYS A 140 -7.04 22.43 -3.41
CA LYS A 140 -7.77 23.57 -2.84
C LYS A 140 -8.77 24.16 -3.83
N GLU A 141 -8.35 24.38 -5.07
CA GLU A 141 -9.19 24.87 -6.15
C GLU A 141 -10.36 23.93 -6.44
N ALA A 142 -10.12 22.62 -6.47
CA ALA A 142 -11.19 21.63 -6.63
C ALA A 142 -12.21 21.61 -5.48
N PHE A 143 -11.87 22.18 -4.33
CA PHE A 143 -12.70 22.23 -3.15
C PHE A 143 -13.01 23.68 -2.70
N GLU A 144 -12.82 24.68 -3.57
CA GLU A 144 -13.24 26.08 -3.35
C GLU A 144 -14.77 26.18 -3.26
N HIS A 145 -15.46 25.41 -4.09
CA HIS A 145 -16.91 25.29 -4.13
C HIS A 145 -17.33 23.89 -3.70
N LEU A 146 -17.32 23.65 -2.39
CA LEU A 146 -17.83 22.42 -1.81
C LEU A 146 -19.33 22.27 -2.10
N LEU A 147 -19.75 21.05 -2.44
CA LEU A 147 -21.17 20.68 -2.40
C LEU A 147 -21.71 20.87 -0.98
N SER A 148 -22.99 21.22 -0.82
CA SER A 148 -23.59 21.25 0.51
C SER A 148 -23.54 19.86 1.18
N PRO A 149 -23.56 19.74 2.52
CA PRO A 149 -23.61 18.44 3.17
C PRO A 149 -24.77 17.57 2.67
N ALA A 150 -25.94 18.16 2.43
CA ALA A 150 -27.10 17.48 1.87
C ALA A 150 -26.84 16.93 0.45
N GLU A 151 -26.26 17.74 -0.44
CA GLU A 151 -25.91 17.31 -1.79
C GLU A 151 -24.82 16.23 -1.79
N ALA A 152 -23.76 16.44 -1.00
CA ALA A 152 -22.66 15.50 -0.85
C ALA A 152 -23.16 14.14 -0.34
N PHE A 153 -24.00 14.15 0.71
CA PHE A 153 -24.59 12.93 1.25
C PHE A 153 -25.47 12.20 0.23
N LYS A 154 -26.24 12.92 -0.58
CA LYS A 154 -27.04 12.32 -1.66
C LYS A 154 -26.16 11.57 -2.67
N HIS A 155 -25.04 12.17 -3.08
CA HIS A 155 -24.07 11.54 -3.98
C HIS A 155 -23.42 10.31 -3.34
N PHE A 156 -22.94 10.45 -2.10
CA PHE A 156 -22.35 9.34 -1.36
C PHE A 156 -23.34 8.18 -1.19
N LYS A 157 -24.58 8.47 -0.77
CA LYS A 157 -25.61 7.44 -0.54
C LYS A 157 -25.89 6.63 -1.80
N LYS A 158 -25.93 7.29 -2.97
CA LYS A 158 -26.07 6.60 -4.26
C LYS A 158 -24.89 5.67 -4.53
N LEU A 159 -23.65 6.17 -4.35
CA LEU A 159 -22.44 5.38 -4.54
C LEU A 159 -22.42 4.14 -3.63
N TRP A 160 -22.78 4.33 -2.35
CA TRP A 160 -22.90 3.25 -1.38
C TRP A 160 -23.92 2.18 -1.83
N GLN A 161 -25.12 2.60 -2.25
CA GLN A 161 -26.16 1.68 -2.71
C GLN A 161 -25.70 0.86 -3.93
N GLU A 162 -25.10 1.51 -4.92
CA GLU A 162 -24.54 0.84 -6.10
C GLU A 162 -23.44 -0.18 -5.73
N GLN A 163 -22.61 0.14 -4.73
CA GLN A 163 -21.60 -0.77 -4.22
C GLN A 163 -22.24 -2.01 -3.55
N GLN A 164 -23.27 -1.82 -2.73
CA GLN A 164 -23.97 -2.93 -2.08
C GLN A 164 -24.68 -3.85 -3.07
N GLU A 165 -25.33 -3.29 -4.09
CA GLU A 165 -25.96 -4.07 -5.17
C GLU A 165 -24.95 -4.92 -5.94
N THR A 166 -23.78 -4.34 -6.23
CA THR A 166 -22.69 -5.04 -6.91
C THR A 166 -22.14 -6.18 -6.05
N ILE A 167 -21.94 -5.94 -4.75
CA ILE A 167 -21.50 -6.96 -3.79
C ILE A 167 -22.53 -8.10 -3.72
N ALA A 168 -23.82 -7.77 -3.63
CA ALA A 168 -24.90 -8.76 -3.55
C ALA A 168 -24.99 -9.65 -4.81
N THR A 169 -24.67 -9.09 -5.97
CA THR A 169 -24.66 -9.81 -7.25
C THR A 169 -23.30 -10.44 -7.60
N ASN A 170 -22.25 -10.19 -6.81
CA ASN A 170 -20.87 -10.57 -7.11
C ASN A 170 -20.38 -10.07 -8.48
N GLY A 171 -20.85 -8.90 -8.92
CA GLY A 171 -20.50 -8.35 -10.24
C GLY A 171 -19.01 -8.08 -10.42
N ASP A 172 -18.32 -7.74 -9.33
CA ASP A 172 -16.87 -7.57 -9.26
C ASP A 172 -16.11 -8.91 -9.39
N ALA A 173 -16.60 -9.98 -8.77
CA ALA A 173 -16.05 -11.32 -8.91
C ALA A 173 -16.11 -11.79 -10.37
N ASP A 174 -17.26 -11.60 -11.00
CA ASP A 174 -17.48 -12.01 -12.39
C ASP A 174 -16.66 -11.17 -13.36
N ALA A 175 -16.52 -9.88 -13.09
CA ALA A 175 -15.61 -9.02 -13.83
C ALA A 175 -14.16 -9.49 -13.72
N LEU A 176 -13.68 -9.83 -12.52
CA LEU A 176 -12.32 -10.33 -12.33
C LEU A 176 -12.08 -11.62 -13.12
N ARG A 177 -12.97 -12.62 -12.99
CA ARG A 177 -12.88 -13.88 -13.76
C ARG A 177 -12.82 -13.61 -15.26
N TYR A 178 -13.69 -12.72 -15.73
CA TYR A 178 -13.74 -12.33 -17.13
C TYR A 178 -12.43 -11.68 -17.61
N GLY A 179 -11.86 -10.79 -16.80
CA GLY A 179 -10.60 -10.11 -17.10
C GLY A 179 -9.41 -11.06 -17.16
N LEU A 180 -9.27 -11.96 -16.19
CA LEU A 180 -8.15 -12.91 -16.12
C LEU A 180 -8.04 -13.75 -17.42
N LEU A 181 -9.17 -14.13 -18.02
CA LEU A 181 -9.19 -14.85 -19.30
C LEU A 181 -8.83 -13.99 -20.52
N ARG A 182 -8.83 -12.65 -20.39
CA ARG A 182 -8.66 -11.71 -21.50
C ARG A 182 -7.41 -10.84 -21.42
N PHE A 183 -6.66 -10.90 -20.33
CA PHE A 183 -5.42 -10.15 -20.13
C PHE A 183 -4.19 -11.07 -20.20
N PRO A 184 -3.74 -11.48 -21.40
CA PRO A 184 -2.69 -12.50 -21.57
C PRO A 184 -1.28 -12.04 -21.16
N ASN A 185 -1.11 -10.77 -20.80
CA ASN A 185 0.15 -10.20 -20.33
C ASN A 185 0.08 -9.76 -18.86
N LEU A 186 -0.99 -10.12 -18.15
CA LEU A 186 -1.12 -9.86 -16.72
C LEU A 186 0.02 -10.58 -15.97
N ARG A 187 0.74 -9.80 -15.14
CA ARG A 187 1.86 -10.28 -14.33
C ARG A 187 1.65 -10.04 -12.85
N ARG A 188 0.94 -8.98 -12.48
CA ARG A 188 0.79 -8.57 -11.09
C ARG A 188 -0.66 -8.36 -10.68
N MET A 189 -1.01 -8.88 -9.51
CA MET A 189 -2.24 -8.57 -8.80
C MET A 189 -1.91 -7.79 -7.52
N VAL A 190 -2.62 -6.68 -7.31
CA VAL A 190 -2.58 -5.92 -6.06
C VAL A 190 -3.96 -5.94 -5.43
N VAL A 191 -4.06 -6.24 -4.14
CA VAL A 191 -5.25 -6.00 -3.31
C VAL A 191 -4.90 -4.88 -2.34
N SER A 192 -5.68 -3.80 -2.36
CA SER A 192 -5.41 -2.63 -1.54
C SER A 192 -6.68 -2.04 -0.93
N PRO A 193 -6.68 -1.69 0.36
CA PRO A 193 -7.73 -0.88 0.99
C PRO A 193 -7.48 0.64 0.84
N ALA A 194 -6.42 1.04 0.14
CA ALA A 194 -5.86 2.39 0.25
C ALA A 194 -6.20 3.32 -0.93
N ALA A 195 -6.98 2.87 -1.92
CA ALA A 195 -7.19 3.58 -3.19
C ALA A 195 -7.70 5.02 -3.01
N HIS A 196 -8.61 5.22 -2.05
CA HIS A 196 -9.23 6.52 -1.77
C HIS A 196 -8.27 7.54 -1.11
N GLY A 197 -7.09 7.12 -0.64
CA GLY A 197 -6.04 8.00 -0.13
C GLY A 197 -6.53 8.98 0.94
N LYS A 198 -6.33 10.28 0.73
CA LYS A 198 -6.82 11.36 1.60
C LYS A 198 -7.90 12.18 0.88
N PRO A 199 -8.74 12.95 1.59
CA PRO A 199 -9.73 13.84 0.98
C PRO A 199 -9.15 14.70 -0.15
N GLY A 200 -9.53 14.43 -1.40
CA GLY A 200 -9.03 15.15 -2.58
C GLY A 200 -7.63 14.73 -3.08
N LEU A 201 -7.00 13.75 -2.43
CA LEU A 201 -5.71 13.15 -2.80
C LEU A 201 -5.83 11.61 -2.80
N PRO A 202 -6.54 11.01 -3.78
CA PRO A 202 -6.63 9.56 -3.90
C PRO A 202 -5.28 8.95 -4.25
N LEU A 203 -4.95 7.79 -3.67
CA LEU A 203 -3.77 7.01 -4.05
C LEU A 203 -3.91 6.50 -5.49
N TYR A 204 -5.10 5.99 -5.79
CA TYR A 204 -5.46 5.50 -7.12
C TYR A 204 -6.65 6.29 -7.65
N LEU A 205 -6.46 7.04 -8.74
CA LEU A 205 -7.57 7.64 -9.48
C LEU A 205 -8.32 6.55 -10.26
N THR A 206 -9.14 5.75 -9.57
CA THR A 206 -10.00 4.73 -10.20
C THR A 206 -11.04 5.39 -11.12
N PRO A 207 -11.60 4.68 -12.12
CA PRO A 207 -12.74 5.15 -12.89
C PRO A 207 -13.88 5.73 -12.04
N THR A 208 -14.23 5.08 -10.92
CA THR A 208 -15.22 5.58 -9.96
C THR A 208 -14.80 6.92 -9.37
N ILE A 209 -13.60 7.02 -8.80
CA ILE A 209 -13.11 8.27 -8.17
C ILE A 209 -13.07 9.42 -9.18
N ARG A 210 -12.67 9.16 -10.43
CA ARG A 210 -12.67 10.17 -11.51
C ARG A 210 -14.07 10.65 -11.91
N SER A 211 -15.10 9.83 -11.68
CA SER A 211 -16.49 10.17 -12.03
C SER A 211 -17.21 10.97 -10.95
N LEU A 212 -16.62 11.09 -9.76
CA LEU A 212 -17.22 11.83 -8.65
C LEU A 212 -17.27 13.34 -8.95
N PRO A 213 -18.33 14.04 -8.49
CA PRO A 213 -18.41 15.50 -8.61
C PRO A 213 -17.19 16.20 -8.00
N ARG A 214 -16.74 17.27 -8.67
CA ARG A 214 -15.71 18.17 -8.14
C ARG A 214 -16.19 18.73 -6.79
N GLY A 215 -15.31 18.72 -5.78
CA GLY A 215 -15.64 19.23 -4.45
C GLY A 215 -16.47 18.29 -3.57
N LEU A 216 -16.75 17.04 -4.01
CA LEU A 216 -17.46 16.06 -3.18
C LEU A 216 -16.61 15.63 -1.98
N LEU A 217 -17.14 15.86 -0.77
CA LEU A 217 -16.62 15.26 0.46
C LEU A 217 -17.45 14.03 0.82
N TYR A 218 -16.78 12.90 0.98
CA TYR A 218 -17.37 11.61 1.33
C TYR A 218 -16.44 10.83 2.27
N PRO A 219 -16.93 9.81 2.99
CA PRO A 219 -16.12 8.95 3.86
C PRO A 219 -14.93 8.34 3.12
N ILE A 220 -13.74 8.49 3.69
CA ILE A 220 -12.49 7.93 3.16
C ILE A 220 -12.22 6.62 3.88
N GLU A 221 -13.11 5.66 3.65
CA GLU A 221 -13.07 4.36 4.33
C GLU A 221 -11.99 3.45 3.76
N ARG A 222 -11.65 2.42 4.53
CA ARG A 222 -10.64 1.41 4.18
C ARG A 222 -11.23 0.02 4.04
N GLY A 223 -12.41 -0.24 4.61
CA GLY A 223 -12.98 -1.58 4.73
C GLY A 223 -12.24 -2.51 5.71
N TRP A 224 -10.92 -2.34 5.88
CA TRP A 224 -10.10 -3.15 6.78
C TRP A 224 -9.93 -2.50 8.16
N PRO A 225 -9.76 -3.30 9.23
CA PRO A 225 -9.52 -2.76 10.56
C PRO A 225 -8.23 -1.93 10.60
N LEU A 226 -8.33 -0.68 11.04
CA LEU A 226 -7.21 0.27 11.08
C LEU A 226 -6.78 0.54 12.51
N THR A 227 -5.52 0.26 12.78
CA THR A 227 -4.94 0.42 14.10
C THR A 227 -4.42 1.85 14.32
N LYS A 228 -4.70 2.42 15.51
CA LYS A 228 -4.15 3.72 15.91
C LYS A 228 -2.68 3.60 16.33
N MET A 229 -1.96 4.71 16.38
CA MET A 229 -0.59 4.72 16.93
C MET A 229 -0.65 4.25 18.40
N HIS A 230 0.29 3.39 18.81
CA HIS A 230 0.35 2.81 20.16
C HIS A 230 -0.93 2.09 20.60
N SER A 231 -1.61 1.40 19.69
CA SER A 231 -2.80 0.61 20.01
C SER A 231 -2.68 -0.76 19.37
N ASN A 232 -3.08 -1.82 20.07
CA ASN A 232 -3.28 -3.15 19.49
C ASN A 232 -4.73 -3.38 19.03
N PHE A 233 -5.56 -2.34 19.05
CA PHE A 233 -6.96 -2.40 18.65
C PHE A 233 -7.20 -1.90 17.22
N PRO A 234 -8.19 -2.46 16.51
CA PRO A 234 -9.03 -3.60 16.94
C PRO A 234 -8.24 -4.91 16.98
N GLU A 235 -8.69 -5.86 17.81
CA GLU A 235 -8.05 -7.16 17.95
C GLU A 235 -8.25 -8.04 16.72
N ALA A 236 -7.25 -8.88 16.40
CA ALA A 236 -7.40 -9.90 15.38
C ALA A 236 -8.26 -11.06 15.92
N ARG A 237 -9.51 -11.10 15.50
CA ARG A 237 -10.47 -12.15 15.89
C ARG A 237 -10.23 -13.44 15.12
N ASP A 238 -10.82 -14.53 15.62
CA ASP A 238 -10.85 -15.83 14.94
C ASP A 238 -11.26 -15.69 13.47
N TRP A 239 -10.56 -16.42 12.60
CA TRP A 239 -10.74 -16.33 11.14
C TRP A 239 -12.01 -17.06 10.65
N ASP A 240 -13.15 -16.68 11.23
CA ASP A 240 -14.47 -17.23 10.94
C ASP A 240 -15.15 -16.51 9.76
N ARG A 241 -16.39 -16.91 9.43
CA ARG A 241 -17.14 -16.31 8.32
C ARG A 241 -17.36 -14.80 8.51
N SER A 242 -17.67 -14.35 9.71
CA SER A 242 -17.97 -12.95 10.00
C SER A 242 -16.72 -12.08 9.90
N GLU A 243 -15.58 -12.61 10.34
CA GLU A 243 -14.29 -11.92 10.25
C GLU A 243 -13.85 -11.88 8.78
N LYS A 244 -13.95 -13.00 8.04
CA LYS A 244 -13.66 -13.05 6.59
C LYS A 244 -14.43 -12.02 5.77
N ASP A 245 -15.67 -11.71 6.15
CA ASP A 245 -16.48 -10.71 5.47
C ASP A 245 -15.88 -9.30 5.52
N ARG A 246 -14.96 -9.00 6.45
CA ARG A 246 -14.19 -7.73 6.50
C ARG A 246 -13.06 -7.66 5.46
N TRP A 247 -12.52 -8.80 5.05
CA TRP A 247 -11.51 -8.92 3.99
C TRP A 247 -12.06 -9.60 2.74
N ARG A 248 -13.32 -9.28 2.39
CA ARG A 248 -14.03 -9.90 1.25
C ARG A 248 -13.20 -9.87 -0.02
N GLY A 249 -12.57 -8.74 -0.36
CA GLY A 249 -11.79 -8.61 -1.59
C GLY A 249 -10.58 -9.52 -1.62
N TYR A 250 -9.82 -9.64 -0.52
CA TYR A 250 -8.73 -10.60 -0.44
C TYR A 250 -9.23 -12.04 -0.65
N CYS A 251 -10.25 -12.48 0.12
CA CYS A 251 -10.80 -13.83 0.03
C CYS A 251 -11.35 -14.15 -1.37
N LEU A 252 -11.96 -13.16 -2.03
CA LEU A 252 -12.48 -13.28 -3.38
C LEU A 252 -11.35 -13.38 -4.41
N VAL A 253 -10.37 -12.49 -4.32
CA VAL A 253 -9.26 -12.39 -5.28
C VAL A 253 -8.37 -13.62 -5.21
N SER A 254 -7.95 -14.03 -4.01
CA SER A 254 -7.09 -15.21 -3.83
C SER A 254 -7.73 -16.46 -4.42
N ARG A 255 -9.01 -16.69 -4.11
CA ARG A 255 -9.79 -17.81 -4.65
C ARG A 255 -9.93 -17.79 -6.16
N ILE A 256 -10.24 -16.64 -6.75
CA ILE A 256 -10.41 -16.51 -8.21
C ILE A 256 -9.07 -16.71 -8.93
N ILE A 257 -7.98 -16.17 -8.40
CA ILE A 257 -6.65 -16.35 -8.98
C ILE A 257 -6.23 -17.80 -8.86
N ALA A 258 -6.35 -18.42 -7.68
CA ALA A 258 -6.00 -19.82 -7.48
C ALA A 258 -6.78 -20.73 -8.44
N GLN A 259 -8.08 -20.48 -8.65
CA GLN A 259 -8.87 -21.19 -9.65
C GLN A 259 -8.34 -20.95 -11.08
N HIS A 260 -8.09 -19.70 -11.45
CA HIS A 260 -7.58 -19.35 -12.77
C HIS A 260 -6.24 -20.02 -13.08
N LEU A 261 -5.30 -20.05 -12.13
CA LEU A 261 -3.98 -20.67 -12.31
C LEU A 261 -4.07 -22.20 -12.45
N ARG A 262 -5.00 -22.84 -11.72
CA ARG A 262 -5.28 -24.28 -11.91
C ARG A 262 -5.81 -24.59 -13.31
N GLU A 263 -6.64 -23.70 -13.86
CA GLU A 263 -7.28 -23.87 -15.17
C GLU A 263 -6.40 -23.39 -16.35
N ASN A 264 -5.43 -22.51 -16.09
CA ASN A 264 -4.59 -21.86 -17.10
C ASN A 264 -3.10 -21.86 -16.66
N PRO A 265 -2.40 -23.00 -16.72
CA PRO A 265 -1.02 -23.13 -16.25
C PRO A 265 0.00 -22.24 -16.99
N GLU A 266 -0.34 -21.77 -18.19
CA GLU A 266 0.47 -20.84 -18.99
C GLU A 266 0.33 -19.36 -18.59
N SER A 267 -0.49 -19.07 -17.57
CA SER A 267 -0.67 -17.73 -17.05
C SER A 267 0.68 -17.12 -16.63
N LYS A 268 0.88 -15.83 -16.96
CA LYS A 268 2.11 -15.08 -16.66
C LYS A 268 2.06 -14.35 -15.32
N LEU A 269 1.01 -14.59 -14.53
CA LEU A 269 0.88 -13.99 -13.21
C LEU A 269 2.02 -14.48 -12.32
N ALA A 270 2.88 -13.56 -11.91
CA ALA A 270 4.10 -13.83 -11.16
C ALA A 270 4.13 -13.12 -9.80
N ASP A 271 3.31 -12.09 -9.61
CA ASP A 271 3.37 -11.22 -8.44
C ASP A 271 1.99 -11.05 -7.79
N LEU A 272 1.95 -11.19 -6.46
CA LEU A 272 0.81 -10.86 -5.61
C LEU A 272 1.22 -9.85 -4.53
N ALA A 273 0.48 -8.76 -4.41
CA ALA A 273 0.72 -7.74 -3.39
C ALA A 273 -0.55 -7.45 -2.59
N ILE A 274 -0.43 -7.57 -1.26
CA ILE A 274 -1.39 -7.08 -0.27
C ILE A 274 -0.85 -5.75 0.23
N ASP A 275 -1.19 -4.69 -0.49
CA ASP A 275 -0.57 -3.36 -0.36
C ASP A 275 -1.48 -2.39 0.39
N THR A 276 -1.06 -2.03 1.60
CA THR A 276 -1.77 -1.11 2.48
C THR A 276 -1.27 0.33 2.36
N ASN A 277 -0.28 0.60 1.50
CA ASN A 277 0.37 1.90 1.35
C ASN A 277 0.73 2.53 2.70
N GLN A 278 1.37 1.73 3.56
CA GLN A 278 1.85 2.11 4.90
C GLN A 278 0.74 2.37 5.95
N LEU A 279 -0.53 2.13 5.62
CA LEU A 279 -1.59 2.09 6.63
C LEU A 279 -1.32 0.97 7.63
N ARG A 280 -1.55 1.22 8.92
CA ARG A 280 -1.43 0.24 10.00
C ARG A 280 -2.59 -0.77 9.98
N THR A 281 -2.63 -1.58 8.93
CA THR A 281 -3.63 -2.61 8.65
C THR A 281 -3.00 -3.72 7.81
N GLY A 282 -3.78 -4.73 7.46
CA GLY A 282 -3.37 -5.89 6.67
C GLY A 282 -4.48 -6.95 6.68
N ILE A 283 -4.24 -8.09 6.03
CA ILE A 283 -5.09 -9.27 6.22
C ILE A 283 -4.84 -9.85 7.61
N SER A 284 -5.86 -10.39 8.28
CA SER A 284 -5.67 -10.95 9.63
C SER A 284 -4.61 -12.05 9.62
N CYS A 285 -3.62 -11.97 10.52
CA CYS A 285 -2.64 -13.03 10.69
C CYS A 285 -3.28 -14.35 11.14
N ARG A 286 -4.47 -14.30 11.76
CA ARG A 286 -5.25 -15.46 12.22
C ARG A 286 -5.63 -16.41 11.08
N MET A 287 -5.55 -15.93 9.83
CA MET A 287 -5.64 -16.80 8.66
C MET A 287 -4.63 -17.95 8.72
N PHE A 288 -3.47 -17.77 9.38
CA PHE A 288 -2.41 -18.76 9.55
C PHE A 288 -2.53 -19.61 10.83
N ASP A 289 -3.66 -19.60 11.52
CA ASP A 289 -3.85 -20.45 12.71
C ASP A 289 -4.23 -21.90 12.37
N ASP A 290 -4.87 -22.11 11.22
CA ASP A 290 -5.32 -23.42 10.76
C ASP A 290 -4.86 -23.67 9.33
N ALA A 291 -4.01 -24.67 9.13
CA ALA A 291 -3.52 -25.10 7.81
C ALA A 291 -4.65 -25.49 6.84
N GLU A 292 -5.82 -25.89 7.34
CA GLU A 292 -6.94 -26.33 6.51
C GLU A 292 -7.78 -25.18 5.94
N ASN A 293 -7.47 -23.92 6.33
CA ASN A 293 -8.12 -22.73 5.83
C ASN A 293 -8.07 -22.64 4.29
N SER A 294 -9.22 -22.34 3.68
CA SER A 294 -9.34 -22.19 2.23
C SER A 294 -8.41 -21.11 1.68
N GLU A 295 -8.23 -20.01 2.42
CA GLU A 295 -7.39 -18.90 1.99
C GLU A 295 -5.90 -19.27 1.99
N ILE A 296 -5.44 -20.11 2.92
CA ILE A 296 -4.09 -20.69 2.88
C ILE A 296 -3.95 -21.59 1.65
N LYS A 297 -4.93 -22.46 1.37
CA LYS A 297 -4.89 -23.36 0.20
C LYS A 297 -4.86 -22.60 -1.12
N ASP A 298 -5.63 -21.52 -1.20
CA ASP A 298 -5.61 -20.62 -2.37
C ASP A 298 -4.28 -19.89 -2.48
N LEU A 299 -3.72 -19.37 -1.38
CA LEU A 299 -2.39 -18.76 -1.37
C LEU A 299 -1.30 -19.77 -1.79
N ASN A 300 -1.33 -20.99 -1.26
CA ASN A 300 -0.40 -22.07 -1.62
C ASN A 300 -0.48 -22.40 -3.13
N THR A 301 -1.68 -22.41 -3.71
CA THR A 301 -1.87 -22.56 -5.16
C THR A 301 -1.19 -21.43 -5.93
N ILE A 302 -1.31 -20.19 -5.46
CA ILE A 302 -0.68 -19.02 -6.10
C ILE A 302 0.85 -19.10 -6.00
N LEU A 303 1.37 -19.39 -4.81
CA LEU A 303 2.81 -19.45 -4.54
C LEU A 303 3.51 -20.62 -5.25
N SER A 304 2.79 -21.70 -5.52
CA SER A 304 3.32 -22.86 -6.26
C SER A 304 3.28 -22.68 -7.78
N HIS A 305 2.70 -21.58 -8.28
CA HIS A 305 2.58 -21.35 -9.71
C HIS A 305 3.96 -21.15 -10.36
N PRO A 306 4.28 -21.86 -11.46
CA PRO A 306 5.57 -21.72 -12.12
C PRO A 306 5.87 -20.27 -12.53
N GLY A 307 7.03 -19.76 -12.11
CA GLY A 307 7.46 -18.38 -12.39
C GLY A 307 6.90 -17.34 -11.43
N PHE A 308 6.20 -17.74 -10.36
CA PHE A 308 5.86 -16.85 -9.26
C PHE A 308 7.14 -16.30 -8.59
N ALA A 309 7.26 -14.98 -8.51
CA ALA A 309 8.51 -14.31 -8.18
C ALA A 309 8.35 -13.20 -7.11
N GLY A 310 7.13 -12.69 -6.87
CA GLY A 310 6.93 -11.53 -5.99
C GLY A 310 5.77 -11.69 -5.02
N LEU A 311 6.04 -11.51 -3.73
CA LEU A 311 5.02 -11.44 -2.68
C LEU A 311 5.25 -10.23 -1.76
N ASP A 312 4.31 -9.28 -1.79
CA ASP A 312 4.20 -8.25 -0.74
C ASP A 312 3.03 -8.63 0.19
N LEU A 313 3.31 -8.87 1.47
CA LEU A 313 2.32 -9.33 2.44
C LEU A 313 2.18 -8.33 3.58
N SER A 314 0.98 -7.78 3.75
CA SER A 314 0.63 -6.91 4.88
C SER A 314 -0.30 -7.64 5.84
N LEU A 315 0.10 -7.80 7.11
CA LEU A 315 -0.65 -8.52 8.14
C LEU A 315 -1.20 -7.57 9.22
N HIS A 316 -2.47 -7.77 9.54
CA HIS A 316 -3.09 -7.26 10.75
C HIS A 316 -2.90 -8.29 11.86
N CYS A 317 -2.00 -7.99 12.79
CA CYS A 317 -1.71 -8.83 13.94
C CYS A 317 -2.68 -8.56 15.09
N GLY A 318 -3.04 -7.29 15.33
CA GLY A 318 -3.82 -6.94 16.52
C GLY A 318 -3.19 -7.51 17.79
N ASN A 319 -4.01 -7.81 18.80
CA ASN A 319 -3.62 -8.29 20.13
C ASN A 319 -2.98 -9.71 20.20
N GLN A 320 -2.20 -10.11 19.17
CA GLN A 320 -1.51 -11.41 19.10
C GLN A 320 -0.47 -11.62 20.21
N CYS A 321 0.09 -10.55 20.79
CA CYS A 321 0.97 -10.66 21.96
C CYS A 321 0.29 -11.43 23.10
N ASN A 322 -0.99 -11.15 23.35
CA ASN A 322 -1.79 -11.81 24.39
C ASN A 322 -2.15 -13.27 24.04
N MET A 323 -1.92 -13.66 22.79
CA MET A 323 -2.13 -15.03 22.28
C MET A 323 -0.80 -15.75 22.05
N ASN A 324 0.28 -15.29 22.70
CA ASN A 324 1.61 -15.85 22.60
C ASN A 324 2.11 -15.99 21.15
N TRP A 325 1.70 -15.06 20.27
CA TRP A 325 2.04 -15.04 18.85
C TRP A 325 1.71 -16.34 18.09
N CYS A 326 0.63 -17.02 18.47
CA CYS A 326 0.27 -18.33 17.93
C CYS A 326 0.21 -18.38 16.38
N SER A 327 -0.26 -17.32 15.71
CA SER A 327 -0.32 -17.26 14.24
C SER A 327 1.06 -17.32 13.56
N PHE A 328 2.12 -16.90 14.27
CA PHE A 328 3.49 -16.95 13.78
C PHE A 328 4.22 -18.21 14.26
N ARG A 329 3.87 -18.72 15.45
CA ARG A 329 4.48 -19.90 16.06
C ARG A 329 3.92 -21.23 15.55
N SER A 330 2.78 -21.22 14.87
CA SER A 330 2.14 -22.42 14.29
C SER A 330 2.97 -23.09 13.17
N ASN A 331 4.02 -22.42 12.66
CA ASN A 331 4.77 -22.77 11.44
C ASN A 331 3.93 -22.72 10.15
N HIS A 332 2.63 -22.42 10.19
CA HIS A 332 1.80 -22.39 8.98
C HIS A 332 2.22 -21.27 8.02
N LEU A 333 2.57 -20.09 8.55
CA LEU A 333 3.14 -19.00 7.75
C LEU A 333 4.46 -19.44 7.08
N ARG A 334 5.40 -19.98 7.85
CA ARG A 334 6.68 -20.49 7.33
C ARG A 334 6.49 -21.54 6.23
N ASN A 335 5.62 -22.51 6.48
CA ASN A 335 5.35 -23.59 5.52
C ASN A 335 4.73 -23.04 4.23
N THR A 336 3.80 -22.09 4.34
CA THR A 336 3.21 -21.39 3.19
C THR A 336 4.30 -20.66 2.38
N LEU A 337 5.17 -19.91 3.06
CA LEU A 337 6.25 -19.16 2.41
C LEU A 337 7.30 -20.07 1.74
N SER A 338 7.51 -21.28 2.27
CA SER A 338 8.48 -22.23 1.72
C SER A 338 8.10 -22.81 0.36
N ILE A 339 6.83 -22.66 -0.04
CA ILE A 339 6.34 -23.08 -1.37
C ILE A 339 6.94 -22.21 -2.49
N ALA A 340 7.16 -20.93 -2.22
CA ALA A 340 7.68 -19.96 -3.19
C ALA A 340 9.22 -20.04 -3.29
N THR A 341 9.72 -21.10 -3.91
CA THR A 341 11.17 -21.38 -4.02
C THR A 341 11.90 -20.46 -5.00
N ASP A 342 11.22 -19.98 -6.05
CA ASP A 342 11.78 -19.10 -7.08
C ASP A 342 11.57 -17.60 -6.77
N ILE A 343 11.23 -17.26 -5.51
CA ILE A 343 10.93 -15.89 -5.12
C ILE A 343 12.14 -14.96 -5.30
N GLN A 344 11.88 -13.79 -5.89
CA GLN A 344 12.85 -12.73 -6.12
C GLN A 344 12.55 -11.50 -5.27
N HIS A 345 11.29 -11.26 -4.93
CA HIS A 345 10.89 -10.15 -4.07
C HIS A 345 9.94 -10.66 -2.99
N PHE A 346 10.33 -10.49 -1.73
CA PHE A 346 9.47 -10.73 -0.58
C PHE A 346 9.46 -9.52 0.35
N SER A 347 8.27 -9.09 0.78
CA SER A 347 8.12 -8.10 1.85
C SER A 347 7.06 -8.54 2.84
N LEU A 348 7.36 -8.43 4.15
CA LEU A 348 6.39 -8.52 5.23
C LEU A 348 6.23 -7.17 5.93
N PHE A 349 5.02 -6.64 5.91
CA PHE A 349 4.59 -5.50 6.70
C PHE A 349 3.60 -5.98 7.76
N THR A 350 3.71 -5.49 8.98
CA THR A 350 2.66 -5.72 9.98
C THR A 350 2.19 -4.42 10.61
N ASN A 351 1.17 -4.49 11.46
CA ASN A 351 0.71 -3.37 12.28
C ASN A 351 1.06 -3.54 13.76
N VAL A 352 2.01 -4.42 14.11
CA VAL A 352 2.47 -4.61 15.49
C VAL A 352 2.93 -3.27 16.07
N VAL A 353 2.58 -3.03 17.32
CA VAL A 353 3.03 -1.89 18.11
C VAL A 353 3.78 -2.39 19.34
N TYR A 354 4.45 -1.47 20.04
CA TYR A 354 5.06 -1.74 21.34
C TYR A 354 4.05 -2.34 22.32
N VAL A 355 4.53 -3.26 23.14
CA VAL A 355 3.76 -3.95 24.17
C VAL A 355 4.21 -3.36 25.50
N ASP A 356 3.32 -2.69 26.23
CA ASP A 356 3.67 -2.01 27.49
C ASP A 356 4.19 -3.00 28.55
N ASP A 357 3.79 -4.28 28.45
CA ASP A 357 4.13 -5.36 29.39
C ASP A 357 5.54 -5.96 29.17
N PHE A 358 6.43 -5.33 28.38
CA PHE A 358 7.81 -5.82 28.28
C PHE A 358 8.54 -5.80 29.64
N ASP A 359 8.13 -4.91 30.56
CA ASP A 359 8.79 -4.62 31.85
C ASP A 359 7.97 -5.05 33.09
N ASP A 360 6.75 -5.57 32.95
CA ASP A 360 5.93 -6.04 34.08
C ASP A 360 6.37 -7.45 34.55
N SER A 361 7.65 -7.59 34.85
CA SER A 361 8.33 -8.83 35.23
C SER A 361 8.13 -9.25 36.70
N ASP A 362 7.24 -8.62 37.45
CA ASP A 362 7.20 -8.76 38.92
C ASP A 362 5.91 -9.34 39.54
N ASP A 363 4.86 -9.69 38.78
CA ASP A 363 3.63 -10.24 39.37
C ASP A 363 3.24 -11.66 38.90
N SER A 364 3.55 -12.62 39.78
CA SER A 364 2.88 -13.90 40.10
C SER A 364 1.84 -14.50 39.12
N ASP A 365 2.13 -15.72 38.66
CA ASP A 365 1.19 -16.79 38.24
C ASP A 365 0.64 -16.83 36.79
N GLY A 366 1.19 -16.06 35.85
CA GLY A 366 0.94 -16.23 34.40
C GLY A 366 2.12 -16.84 33.66
N GLU A 367 1.90 -17.71 32.65
CA GLU A 367 2.97 -18.15 31.75
C GLU A 367 3.58 -16.92 31.03
N GLU A 368 4.82 -16.60 31.41
CA GLU A 368 5.69 -15.57 30.87
C GLU A 368 5.69 -15.62 29.33
N GLY A 369 5.06 -14.64 28.69
CA GLY A 369 4.92 -14.61 27.24
C GLY A 369 6.21 -14.13 26.58
N ASP A 370 7.07 -15.04 26.12
CA ASP A 370 8.19 -14.66 25.24
C ASP A 370 7.62 -13.92 24.02
N HIS A 371 7.80 -12.61 23.93
CA HIS A 371 7.30 -11.81 22.81
C HIS A 371 8.18 -11.91 21.57
N PHE A 372 9.40 -12.45 21.70
CA PHE A 372 10.32 -12.56 20.58
C PHE A 372 9.92 -13.74 19.68
N ILE A 373 9.95 -13.49 18.36
CA ILE A 373 9.75 -14.51 17.34
C ILE A 373 11.00 -14.51 16.46
N PRO A 374 11.82 -15.57 16.50
CA PRO A 374 13.03 -15.63 15.68
C PRO A 374 12.71 -15.55 14.18
N LEU A 375 13.41 -14.69 13.43
CA LEU A 375 13.13 -14.47 12.00
C LEU A 375 13.23 -15.77 11.19
N HIS A 376 14.16 -16.66 11.55
CA HIS A 376 14.34 -17.95 10.90
C HIS A 376 13.21 -18.98 11.16
N SER A 377 12.36 -18.74 12.17
CA SER A 377 11.15 -19.54 12.39
C SER A 377 9.99 -19.12 11.49
N ILE A 378 10.06 -17.94 10.87
CA ILE A 378 9.04 -17.43 9.95
C ILE A 378 9.53 -17.54 8.50
N PHE A 379 10.77 -17.11 8.22
CA PHE A 379 11.26 -16.93 6.86
C PHE A 379 12.18 -18.08 6.43
N PRO A 380 11.83 -18.83 5.36
CA PRO A 380 12.65 -19.90 4.82
C PRO A 380 13.78 -19.36 3.91
N VAL A 381 14.58 -18.43 4.43
CA VAL A 381 15.62 -17.72 3.64
C VAL A 381 16.64 -18.65 2.96
N ASN A 382 16.91 -19.81 3.56
CA ASN A 382 17.81 -20.80 2.99
C ASN A 382 17.27 -21.42 1.68
N ASP A 383 15.97 -21.35 1.45
CA ASP A 383 15.31 -21.90 0.25
C ASP A 383 15.15 -20.83 -0.85
N TRP A 384 15.39 -19.55 -0.54
CA TRP A 384 15.18 -18.42 -1.42
C TRP A 384 16.45 -17.98 -2.14
N HIS A 385 16.99 -18.85 -3.01
CA HIS A 385 18.29 -18.62 -3.66
C HIS A 385 18.29 -17.49 -4.70
N GLN A 386 17.13 -17.08 -5.21
CA GLN A 386 16.98 -16.04 -6.23
C GLN A 386 16.54 -14.68 -5.65
N LEU A 387 16.47 -14.56 -4.32
CA LEU A 387 15.97 -13.35 -3.66
C LEU A 387 16.84 -12.14 -4.01
N ARG A 388 16.20 -11.10 -4.54
CA ARG A 388 16.77 -9.79 -4.86
C ARG A 388 16.31 -8.72 -3.89
N HIS A 389 15.06 -8.81 -3.40
CA HIS A 389 14.48 -7.82 -2.50
C HIS A 389 13.88 -8.50 -1.29
N PHE A 390 14.35 -8.10 -0.09
CA PHE A 390 13.75 -8.48 1.18
C PHE A 390 13.24 -7.25 1.92
N GLY A 391 11.99 -7.26 2.38
CA GLY A 391 11.44 -6.21 3.22
C GLY A 391 10.87 -6.76 4.51
N LEU A 392 11.22 -6.13 5.64
CA LEU A 392 10.57 -6.33 6.91
C LEU A 392 10.22 -4.97 7.51
N SER A 393 8.96 -4.81 7.90
CA SER A 393 8.46 -3.55 8.44
C SER A 393 7.53 -3.76 9.63
N ARG A 394 7.68 -2.92 10.66
CA ARG A 394 6.83 -2.92 11.87
C ARG A 394 6.81 -4.28 12.53
N PHE A 395 7.96 -4.74 13.02
CA PHE A 395 8.11 -6.07 13.58
C PHE A 395 8.96 -6.04 14.85
N ILE A 396 8.67 -6.96 15.78
CA ILE A 396 9.45 -7.11 17.01
C ILE A 396 10.71 -7.92 16.71
N VAL A 397 11.88 -7.39 17.08
CA VAL A 397 13.18 -7.97 16.71
C VAL A 397 14.17 -7.92 17.87
N LYS A 398 15.18 -8.79 17.79
CA LYS A 398 16.45 -8.66 18.52
C LYS A 398 17.54 -8.36 17.50
N LYS A 399 18.44 -7.41 17.78
CA LYS A 399 19.49 -7.00 16.84
C LYS A 399 20.31 -8.20 16.32
N ASP A 400 20.74 -9.08 17.21
CA ASP A 400 21.60 -10.21 16.85
C ASP A 400 20.88 -11.22 15.93
N ASP A 401 19.56 -11.39 16.08
CA ASP A 401 18.77 -12.24 15.20
C ASP A 401 18.60 -11.61 13.81
N VAL A 402 18.41 -10.27 13.74
CA VAL A 402 18.42 -9.53 12.47
C VAL A 402 19.77 -9.69 11.76
N ILE A 403 20.89 -9.47 12.47
CA ILE A 403 22.23 -9.62 11.87
C ILE A 403 22.46 -11.06 11.39
N LYS A 404 22.08 -12.06 12.19
CA LYS A 404 22.16 -13.46 11.79
C LYS A 404 21.31 -13.75 10.55
N PHE A 405 20.10 -13.21 10.49
CA PHE A 405 19.20 -13.35 9.35
C PHE A 405 19.77 -12.68 8.08
N LEU A 406 20.26 -11.44 8.18
CA LEU A 406 20.85 -10.71 7.05
C LEU A 406 22.08 -11.40 6.48
N ARG A 407 22.90 -12.06 7.33
CA ARG A 407 24.03 -12.89 6.88
C ARG A 407 23.61 -14.13 6.08
N ALA A 408 22.40 -14.64 6.32
CA ALA A 408 21.87 -15.81 5.62
C ALA A 408 21.22 -15.47 4.27
N LEU A 409 20.97 -14.19 3.98
CA LEU A 409 20.41 -13.76 2.69
C LEU A 409 21.38 -14.07 1.53
N PRO A 410 20.86 -14.42 0.34
CA PRO A 410 21.69 -14.82 -0.78
C PRO A 410 22.54 -13.66 -1.33
N PRO A 411 23.63 -13.97 -2.06
CA PRO A 411 24.46 -12.95 -2.71
C PRO A 411 23.73 -12.17 -3.82
N THR A 412 22.62 -12.70 -4.33
CA THR A 412 21.74 -12.04 -5.32
C THR A 412 20.96 -10.85 -4.76
N LEU A 413 21.04 -10.59 -3.46
CA LEU A 413 20.32 -9.50 -2.80
C LEU A 413 20.74 -8.13 -3.37
N GLU A 414 19.77 -7.41 -3.91
CA GLU A 414 19.88 -6.06 -4.48
C GLU A 414 19.28 -4.98 -3.57
N SER A 415 18.32 -5.32 -2.70
CA SER A 415 17.84 -4.37 -1.69
C SER A 415 17.28 -5.02 -0.43
N VAL A 416 17.35 -4.27 0.66
CA VAL A 416 16.73 -4.60 1.94
C VAL A 416 15.94 -3.43 2.50
N GLU A 417 14.73 -3.68 3.00
CA GLU A 417 13.95 -2.73 3.81
C GLU A 417 13.88 -3.21 5.27
N LEU A 418 14.29 -2.35 6.21
CA LEU A 418 14.34 -2.61 7.65
C LEU A 418 13.66 -1.45 8.39
N SER A 419 12.35 -1.32 8.25
CA SER A 419 11.61 -0.13 8.66
C SER A 419 10.78 -0.35 9.92
N PHE A 420 10.68 0.68 10.76
CA PHE A 420 9.80 0.71 11.94
C PHE A 420 9.98 -0.50 12.89
N PHE A 421 11.21 -0.97 13.09
CA PHE A 421 11.48 -2.07 14.01
C PHE A 421 11.18 -1.69 15.46
N ILE A 422 10.71 -2.70 16.20
CA ILE A 422 10.47 -2.64 17.63
C ILE A 422 11.51 -3.56 18.25
N PHE A 423 12.54 -2.99 18.86
CA PHE A 423 13.58 -3.80 19.49
C PHE A 423 13.10 -4.26 20.86
N MET A 424 13.34 -5.54 21.18
CA MET A 424 13.13 -6.03 22.55
C MET A 424 14.05 -5.26 23.53
N PRO A 425 13.65 -5.09 24.80
CA PRO A 425 14.51 -4.51 25.83
C PRO A 425 15.89 -5.19 25.86
N ASP A 426 16.94 -4.39 26.08
CA ASP A 426 18.34 -4.81 26.15
C ASP A 426 18.87 -5.59 24.92
N SER A 427 18.15 -5.56 23.79
CA SER A 427 18.50 -6.34 22.59
C SER A 427 19.07 -5.52 21.44
N GLY A 428 19.30 -4.22 21.66
CA GLY A 428 19.83 -3.25 20.69
C GLY A 428 18.78 -2.26 20.19
N ASP A 429 19.16 -1.48 19.21
CA ASP A 429 18.44 -0.34 18.62
C ASP A 429 18.88 -0.14 17.16
N TYR A 430 18.38 0.90 16.50
CA TYR A 430 18.81 1.20 15.13
C TYR A 430 20.28 1.62 15.03
N HIS A 431 20.80 2.37 16.01
CA HIS A 431 22.19 2.78 16.05
C HIS A 431 23.14 1.58 16.04
N SER A 432 22.95 0.65 16.97
CA SER A 432 23.73 -0.58 17.11
C SER A 432 23.44 -1.59 16.00
N LEU A 433 22.22 -1.66 15.46
CA LEU A 433 21.91 -2.50 14.29
C LEU A 433 22.70 -2.04 13.07
N VAL A 434 22.63 -0.76 12.72
CA VAL A 434 23.32 -0.22 11.54
C VAL A 434 24.83 -0.31 11.69
N HIS A 435 25.35 -0.07 12.91
CA HIS A 435 26.76 -0.30 13.23
C HIS A 435 27.17 -1.77 13.01
N ASP A 436 26.40 -2.72 13.54
CA ASP A 436 26.67 -4.14 13.35
C ASP A 436 26.53 -4.54 11.88
N MET A 437 25.58 -3.98 11.13
CA MET A 437 25.46 -4.22 9.69
C MET A 437 26.74 -3.83 8.96
N HIS A 438 27.30 -2.65 9.27
CA HIS A 438 28.55 -2.14 8.69
C HIS A 438 29.73 -3.07 9.00
N GLU A 439 29.91 -3.48 10.26
CA GLU A 439 31.06 -4.28 10.69
C GLU A 439 30.96 -5.77 10.34
N LYS A 440 29.74 -6.33 10.25
CA LYS A 440 29.53 -7.79 10.31
C LYS A 440 29.02 -8.45 9.03
N LEU A 441 28.49 -7.69 8.07
CA LEU A 441 27.83 -8.26 6.88
C LEU A 441 28.75 -8.38 5.66
N GLY A 442 29.88 -7.68 5.64
CA GLY A 442 30.78 -7.71 4.50
C GLY A 442 30.19 -7.07 3.23
N TRP A 443 29.17 -6.22 3.37
CA TRP A 443 28.49 -5.60 2.23
C TRP A 443 29.29 -4.46 1.60
N ARG A 444 30.15 -3.80 2.37
CA ARG A 444 30.99 -2.69 1.89
C ARG A 444 32.07 -3.16 0.92
N GLU A 445 32.51 -4.41 1.09
CA GLU A 445 33.53 -5.08 0.29
C GLU A 445 32.99 -5.59 -1.05
N ARG A 446 31.66 -5.57 -1.25
CA ARG A 446 31.07 -5.88 -2.55
C ARG A 446 31.38 -4.77 -3.55
N ASP A 447 31.49 -5.15 -4.83
CA ASP A 447 31.54 -4.18 -5.92
C ASP A 447 30.36 -3.20 -5.81
N ALA A 448 30.59 -1.93 -6.16
CA ALA A 448 29.59 -0.88 -6.00
C ALA A 448 28.23 -1.19 -6.66
N GLU A 449 28.23 -1.95 -7.77
CA GLU A 449 27.02 -2.39 -8.48
C GLU A 449 26.26 -3.51 -7.75
N ASN A 450 26.93 -4.22 -6.83
CA ASN A 450 26.41 -5.37 -6.07
C ASN A 450 26.13 -5.03 -4.59
N GLN A 451 26.29 -3.76 -4.20
CA GLN A 451 25.96 -3.28 -2.86
C GLN A 451 24.44 -3.16 -2.73
N PRO A 452 23.80 -3.87 -1.77
CA PRO A 452 22.36 -3.79 -1.60
C PRO A 452 21.89 -2.36 -1.30
N LYS A 453 20.81 -1.91 -1.94
CA LYS A 453 20.13 -0.70 -1.51
C LYS A 453 19.47 -0.92 -0.16
N ILE A 454 19.75 -0.03 0.79
CA ILE A 454 19.20 -0.13 2.15
C ILE A 454 18.09 0.91 2.31
N VAL A 455 16.91 0.47 2.73
CA VAL A 455 15.76 1.32 3.04
C VAL A 455 15.48 1.25 4.53
N VAL A 456 15.51 2.40 5.19
CA VAL A 456 15.19 2.52 6.62
C VAL A 456 14.24 3.70 6.82
N ARG A 457 13.07 3.40 7.36
CA ARG A 457 12.06 4.39 7.72
C ARG A 457 11.66 4.23 9.18
N VAL A 458 11.43 5.35 9.85
CA VAL A 458 11.08 5.39 11.28
C VAL A 458 9.86 6.29 11.52
N ASP A 459 9.14 6.01 12.60
CA ASP A 459 8.00 6.83 13.01
C ASP A 459 8.51 8.19 13.54
N VAL A 460 7.71 9.25 13.36
CA VAL A 460 8.03 10.60 13.86
C VAL A 460 7.10 10.98 15.01
N ARG A 461 7.65 11.62 16.06
CA ARG A 461 6.92 12.05 17.29
C ARG A 461 5.57 12.72 17.05
N PHE A 462 5.39 13.41 15.91
CA PHE A 462 4.23 14.24 15.62
C PHE A 462 3.37 13.73 14.44
N ALA A 463 3.48 12.46 14.04
CA ALA A 463 2.69 11.91 12.93
C ALA A 463 1.19 11.86 13.26
N LYS A 464 0.44 12.89 12.87
CA LYS A 464 -1.01 13.01 13.10
C LYS A 464 -1.90 12.15 12.20
N VAL A 465 -1.35 11.18 11.44
CA VAL A 465 -2.13 10.40 10.46
C VAL A 465 -1.65 8.96 10.40
N HIS A 466 -2.42 8.03 10.98
CA HIS A 466 -2.51 6.57 10.72
C HIS A 466 -1.31 5.81 10.07
N GLY A 467 -0.05 6.18 10.38
CA GLY A 467 1.16 5.60 9.77
C GLY A 467 1.56 6.18 8.40
N ALA A 468 0.86 7.18 7.88
CA ALA A 468 1.14 7.74 6.56
C ALA A 468 2.38 8.64 6.52
N VAL A 469 2.69 9.33 7.62
CA VAL A 469 3.83 10.25 7.70
C VAL A 469 4.98 9.55 8.42
N MET A 470 6.16 9.57 7.82
CA MET A 470 7.35 8.88 8.30
C MET A 470 8.62 9.65 7.99
N MET A 471 9.70 9.33 8.70
CA MET A 471 11.05 9.77 8.35
C MET A 471 11.74 8.69 7.53
N ASP A 472 12.27 9.05 6.37
CA ASP A 472 13.14 8.21 5.55
C ASP A 472 14.60 8.63 5.77
N VAL A 473 15.40 7.74 6.36
CA VAL A 473 16.83 7.95 6.65
C VAL A 473 17.72 7.04 5.78
N SER A 474 17.17 6.51 4.69
CA SER A 474 17.83 5.54 3.82
C SER A 474 19.12 6.10 3.22
N ARG A 475 19.15 7.40 2.90
CA ARG A 475 20.33 8.06 2.32
C ARG A 475 21.49 8.08 3.30
N GLU A 476 21.22 8.46 4.54
CA GLU A 476 22.19 8.57 5.61
C GLU A 476 22.72 7.18 6.01
N VAL A 477 21.82 6.20 6.16
CA VAL A 477 22.20 4.79 6.41
C VAL A 477 23.07 4.25 5.27
N THR A 478 22.70 4.50 4.00
CA THR A 478 23.51 4.08 2.84
C THR A 478 24.89 4.75 2.84
N SER A 479 24.96 6.03 3.22
CA SER A 479 26.23 6.77 3.32
C SER A 479 27.13 6.23 4.43
N PHE A 480 26.56 5.86 5.59
CA PHE A 480 27.30 5.21 6.66
C PHE A 480 27.81 3.81 6.24
N MET A 481 26.94 3.03 5.58
CA MET A 481 27.23 1.65 5.20
C MET A 481 28.33 1.50 4.14
N TYR A 482 28.34 2.37 3.14
CA TYR A 482 29.20 2.20 1.96
C TYR A 482 30.26 3.28 1.78
N GLN A 483 30.13 4.41 2.47
CA GLN A 483 31.01 5.56 2.33
C GLN A 483 31.66 5.87 3.68
N ASN A 484 31.92 7.15 3.95
CA ASN A 484 32.43 7.63 5.24
C ASN A 484 31.39 8.53 5.91
N GLY A 485 30.09 8.22 5.75
CA GLY A 485 29.02 8.92 6.44
C GLY A 485 29.02 8.59 7.94
N GLU A 486 28.37 9.44 8.74
CA GLU A 486 28.12 9.18 10.17
C GLU A 486 26.84 8.35 10.34
N ASN A 487 26.75 7.62 11.46
CA ASN A 487 25.54 6.87 11.79
C ASN A 487 24.41 7.87 12.08
N PRO A 488 23.25 7.79 11.39
CA PRO A 488 22.20 8.80 11.55
C PRO A 488 21.39 8.71 12.85
N PHE A 489 21.64 7.69 13.68
CA PHE A 489 20.95 7.43 14.94
C PHE A 489 21.88 7.70 16.13
N GLU A 490 21.40 8.38 17.17
CA GLU A 490 22.06 8.37 18.48
C GLU A 490 21.77 7.06 19.24
N GLN A 491 22.48 6.81 20.35
CA GLN A 491 22.16 5.67 21.22
C GLN A 491 20.71 5.82 21.71
N ASP A 492 19.99 4.70 21.73
CA ASP A 492 18.57 4.59 22.13
C ASP A 492 17.56 5.26 21.16
N GLU A 493 18.01 5.92 20.08
CA GLU A 493 17.12 6.54 19.09
C GLU A 493 16.51 5.57 18.08
N GLY A 494 15.25 5.84 17.71
CA GLY A 494 14.52 5.08 16.70
C GLY A 494 13.81 3.85 17.24
N CYS A 495 13.75 3.70 18.57
CA CYS A 495 12.87 2.75 19.24
C CYS A 495 11.46 3.36 19.46
N VAL A 496 10.54 2.60 20.05
CA VAL A 496 9.16 3.07 20.26
C VAL A 496 9.07 4.03 21.46
N GLU A 497 9.92 3.86 22.46
CA GLU A 497 9.97 4.70 23.66
C GLU A 497 10.64 6.06 23.37
N ASP A 498 11.72 6.03 22.58
CA ASP A 498 12.44 7.21 22.09
C ASP A 498 12.35 7.34 20.56
N PRO A 499 11.20 7.85 20.06
CA PRO A 499 11.01 8.10 18.64
C PRO A 499 12.06 9.10 18.12
N TYR A 500 12.60 8.77 16.94
CA TYR A 500 13.70 9.45 16.27
C TYR A 500 13.57 10.98 16.30
N ILE A 501 14.63 11.65 16.77
CA ILE A 501 14.77 13.11 16.73
C ILE A 501 15.84 13.45 15.68
N PRO A 502 15.50 14.20 14.62
CA PRO A 502 16.52 14.63 13.66
C PRO A 502 17.54 15.53 14.37
N GLN A 503 18.83 15.16 14.31
CA GLN A 503 19.91 16.02 14.82
C GLN A 503 19.89 17.40 14.14
N SER A 504 19.97 18.47 14.93
CA SER A 504 19.83 19.86 14.48
C SER A 504 21.06 20.44 13.79
N ASP A 505 22.21 19.78 13.91
CA ASP A 505 23.51 20.44 13.72
C ASP A 505 24.13 20.21 12.33
N THR A 506 23.49 19.43 11.46
CA THR A 506 23.92 19.28 10.07
C THR A 506 23.25 20.34 9.18
N PRO A 507 23.99 21.04 8.29
CA PRO A 507 23.43 22.07 7.40
C PRO A 507 22.30 21.59 6.46
N GLN A 508 22.09 20.26 6.35
CA GLN A 508 21.09 19.62 5.49
C GLN A 508 19.94 18.96 6.27
N GLY A 509 20.05 18.83 7.60
CA GLY A 509 19.16 18.00 8.44
C GLY A 509 19.33 16.50 8.15
N ASN A 510 19.15 15.64 9.16
CA ASN A 510 19.14 14.19 8.97
C ASN A 510 17.74 13.71 8.56
N GLY A 511 17.66 12.94 7.48
CA GLY A 511 16.43 12.28 7.02
C GLY A 511 15.45 13.17 6.24
N ARG A 512 14.51 12.51 5.56
CA ARG A 512 13.46 13.14 4.73
C ARG A 512 12.08 12.80 5.27
N LEU A 513 11.29 13.81 5.59
CA LEU A 513 9.89 13.60 5.98
C LEU A 513 9.06 13.27 4.74
N LEU A 514 8.42 12.10 4.75
CA LEU A 514 7.57 11.59 3.67
C LEU A 514 6.13 11.41 4.14
N ASP A 515 5.20 11.49 3.18
CA ASP A 515 3.80 11.12 3.36
C ASP A 515 3.41 10.09 2.29
N ALA A 516 3.05 8.87 2.70
CA ALA A 516 2.72 7.78 1.80
C ALA A 516 1.54 8.10 0.87
N PHE A 517 0.68 9.05 1.23
CA PHE A 517 -0.46 9.48 0.40
C PHE A 517 -0.23 10.83 -0.29
N ASP A 518 0.94 11.42 -0.15
CA ASP A 518 1.30 12.66 -0.81
C ASP A 518 2.75 12.62 -1.30
N PRO A 519 2.99 12.12 -2.52
CA PRO A 519 4.34 12.01 -3.09
C PRO A 519 5.06 13.35 -3.27
N ARG A 520 4.32 14.48 -3.23
CA ARG A 520 4.89 15.84 -3.31
C ARG A 520 5.24 16.40 -1.93
N PHE A 521 4.90 15.68 -0.86
CA PHE A 521 5.29 15.97 0.50
C PHE A 521 6.73 15.51 0.71
N GLU A 522 7.66 16.30 0.20
CA GLU A 522 9.06 16.19 0.58
C GLU A 522 9.41 17.45 1.38
N LYS A 523 9.70 17.26 2.67
CA LYS A 523 10.28 18.32 3.48
C LYS A 523 11.66 17.87 3.95
N LEU A 524 12.69 18.50 3.40
CA LEU A 524 13.99 18.56 4.05
C LEU A 524 13.79 19.37 5.34
N MET A 525 14.08 18.76 6.49
CA MET A 525 14.01 19.47 7.76
C MET A 525 15.27 20.35 7.88
N SER A 526 15.21 21.55 7.31
CA SER A 526 16.16 22.60 7.65
C SER A 526 15.80 23.21 9.00
N ALA A 527 16.81 23.46 9.83
CA ALA A 527 16.72 24.08 11.14
C ALA A 527 15.74 25.26 11.19
N GLY A 528 14.91 25.30 12.24
CA GLY A 528 13.98 26.39 12.49
C GLY A 528 13.37 26.32 13.88
N LEU A 529 14.11 26.93 14.83
CA LEU A 529 13.72 27.55 16.12
C LEU A 529 12.53 26.97 16.90
#